data_AF-A0A5H2Y3I1-F1
#
_entry.id   AF-A0A5H2Y3I1-F1
#
_cell.length_a   1.000
_cell.length_b   1.000
_cell.length_c   1.000
_cell.angle_alpha   90.00
_cell.angle_beta   90.00
_cell.angle_gamma   90.00
#
_symmetry.space_group_name_H-M   'P 1'
#
loop_
_entity.id
_entity.type
_entity.pdbx_description
1 polymer ?
#
loop_
_entity_poly.entity_id
_entity_poly.type
_entity_poly.pdbx_seq_one_letter_code
_entity_poly.pdbx_strand_id
1 'polypeptide(L)'
;MSFSHQASANEQLAISICEYIAADDKSSLRKKLKSSRVKIRNIFDAVKCNGNNMLRHAIISNAADTGEYIVKNLPKSSLEDGAEIAWAEGNGHGGSPLIAVIKERAGL
;
A
#
# COMPACT_ATOMS: atom_id res chain seq x y z
N MET A 1 -12.27 -29.09 19.85
CA MET A 1 -12.63 -28.03 18.87
C MET A 1 -11.41 -27.13 18.71
N SER A 2 -10.68 -27.24 17.61
CA SER A 2 -9.48 -26.43 17.37
C SER A 2 -9.91 -25.13 16.71
N PHE A 3 -9.94 -24.03 17.45
CA PHE A 3 -10.32 -22.72 16.94
C PHE A 3 -9.09 -22.02 16.35
N SER A 4 -9.22 -21.70 15.06
CA SER A 4 -8.35 -20.92 14.18
C SER A 4 -7.48 -19.85 14.87
N HIS A 5 -6.24 -20.19 15.23
CA HIS A 5 -5.20 -19.20 15.57
C HIS A 5 -4.52 -18.57 14.34
N GLN A 6 -4.80 -19.07 13.13
CA GLN A 6 -4.17 -18.59 11.89
C GLN A 6 -4.93 -17.44 11.22
N ALA A 7 -6.26 -17.36 11.38
CA ALA A 7 -7.06 -16.28 10.79
C ALA A 7 -6.75 -14.92 11.45
N SER A 8 -6.59 -14.89 12.78
CA SER A 8 -6.37 -13.66 13.55
C SER A 8 -5.02 -12.98 13.28
N ALA A 9 -3.95 -13.74 13.03
CA ALA A 9 -2.62 -13.17 12.84
C ALA A 9 -2.48 -12.39 11.52
N ASN A 10 -3.11 -12.90 10.45
CA ASN A 10 -3.09 -12.25 9.13
C ASN A 10 -4.01 -11.02 9.09
N GLU A 11 -5.17 -11.10 9.73
CA GLU A 11 -6.08 -9.95 9.88
C GLU A 11 -5.44 -8.83 10.68
N GLN A 12 -4.82 -9.16 11.83
CA GLN A 12 -4.13 -8.17 12.65
C GLN A 12 -2.94 -7.53 11.93
N LEU A 13 -2.24 -8.30 11.08
CA LEU A 13 -1.18 -7.77 10.23
C LEU A 13 -1.72 -6.77 9.20
N ALA A 14 -2.80 -7.12 8.51
CA ALA A 14 -3.45 -6.23 7.53
C ALA A 14 -3.93 -4.94 8.20
N ILE A 15 -4.58 -5.02 9.36
CA ILE A 15 -5.03 -3.86 10.14
C ILE A 15 -3.86 -2.93 10.46
N SER A 16 -2.79 -3.45 11.07
CA SER A 16 -1.62 -2.63 11.40
C SER A 16 -0.97 -2.00 10.16
N ILE A 17 -0.91 -2.72 9.04
CA ILE A 17 -0.38 -2.16 7.79
C ILE A 17 -1.24 -0.98 7.33
N CYS A 18 -2.56 -1.12 7.32
CA CYS A 18 -3.47 -0.06 6.93
C CYS A 18 -3.37 1.15 7.87
N GLU A 19 -3.30 0.92 9.19
CA GLU A 19 -3.12 1.98 10.18
C GLU A 19 -1.81 2.76 9.96
N TYR A 20 -0.70 2.06 9.73
CA TYR A 20 0.59 2.71 9.47
C TYR A 20 0.60 3.47 8.14
N ILE A 21 -0.12 2.98 7.13
CA ILE A 21 -0.32 3.72 5.87
C ILE A 21 -1.15 4.97 6.14
N ALA A 22 -2.29 4.86 6.80
CA ALA A 22 -3.17 5.99 7.07
C ALA A 22 -2.50 7.08 7.92
N ALA A 23 -1.62 6.69 8.84
CA ALA A 23 -0.84 7.60 9.69
C ALA A 23 0.43 8.16 9.03
N ASP A 24 0.71 7.78 7.78
CA ASP A 24 1.96 8.04 7.07
C ASP A 24 3.23 7.63 7.85
N ASP A 25 3.15 6.58 8.67
CA ASP A 25 4.27 6.07 9.47
C ASP A 25 5.07 5.01 8.72
N LYS A 26 5.90 5.47 7.79
CA LYS A 26 6.85 4.65 7.03
C LYS A 26 7.77 3.80 7.92
N SER A 27 8.15 4.31 9.10
CA SER A 27 9.07 3.62 10.00
C SER A 27 8.41 2.40 10.64
N SER A 28 7.18 2.56 11.14
CA SER A 28 6.39 1.47 11.71
C SER A 28 5.96 0.47 10.66
N LEU A 29 5.54 0.93 9.46
CA LEU A 29 5.25 0.03 8.35
C LEU A 29 6.47 -0.85 8.02
N ARG A 30 7.64 -0.24 7.82
CA ARG A 30 8.87 -0.97 7.51
C ARG A 30 9.24 -1.99 8.60
N LYS A 31 9.11 -1.61 9.88
CA LYS A 31 9.36 -2.52 11.01
C LYS A 31 8.37 -3.69 11.01
N LYS A 32 7.09 -3.43 10.80
CA LYS A 32 6.03 -4.46 10.77
C LYS A 32 6.20 -5.45 9.64
N LEU A 33 6.53 -4.97 8.43
CA LEU A 33 6.84 -5.83 7.29
C LEU A 33 8.07 -6.71 7.57
N LYS A 34 9.12 -6.13 8.15
CA LYS A 34 10.35 -6.86 8.50
C LYS A 34 10.10 -7.93 9.55
N SER A 35 9.41 -7.59 10.65
CA SER A 35 9.13 -8.55 11.73
C SER A 35 8.21 -9.68 11.27
N SER A 36 7.29 -9.38 10.36
CA SER A 36 6.36 -10.36 9.77
C SER A 36 6.96 -11.11 8.58
N ARG A 37 8.19 -10.78 8.16
CA ARG A 37 8.89 -11.36 6.99
C ARG A 37 8.09 -11.25 5.68
N VAL A 38 7.32 -10.18 5.53
CA VAL A 38 6.48 -9.91 4.37
C VAL A 38 7.13 -8.87 3.45
N LYS A 39 6.98 -9.05 2.14
CA LYS A 39 7.45 -8.11 1.12
C LYS A 39 6.26 -7.38 0.52
N ILE A 40 6.39 -6.06 0.29
CA ILE A 40 5.32 -5.22 -0.26
C ILE A 40 4.72 -5.81 -1.53
N ARG A 41 5.55 -6.22 -2.49
CA ARG A 41 5.08 -6.82 -3.75
C ARG A 41 4.17 -8.05 -3.60
N ASN A 42 4.22 -8.74 -2.46
CA ASN A 42 3.40 -9.94 -2.22
C ASN A 42 2.04 -9.60 -1.59
N ILE A 43 1.91 -8.42 -0.99
CA ILE A 43 0.74 -8.03 -0.21
C ILE A 43 0.05 -6.76 -0.69
N PHE A 44 0.68 -6.03 -1.60
CA PHE A 44 0.18 -4.77 -2.15
C PHE A 44 -1.29 -4.86 -2.57
N ASP A 45 -1.63 -5.89 -3.36
CA ASP A 45 -3.01 -6.16 -3.78
C ASP A 45 -3.80 -7.06 -2.84
N ALA A 46 -3.13 -7.92 -2.07
CA ALA A 46 -3.79 -8.88 -1.18
C ALA A 46 -4.33 -8.22 0.09
N VAL A 47 -3.64 -7.22 0.63
CA VAL A 47 -4.09 -6.42 1.77
C VAL A 47 -5.06 -5.37 1.25
N LYS A 48 -6.30 -5.43 1.74
CA LYS A 48 -7.35 -4.44 1.43
C LYS A 48 -7.60 -3.56 2.65
N CYS A 49 -7.25 -2.29 2.53
CA CYS A 49 -7.53 -1.25 3.50
C CYS A 49 -8.83 -0.54 3.11
N ASN A 50 -9.92 -0.83 3.83
CA ASN A 50 -11.27 -0.32 3.51
C ASN A 50 -11.66 -0.56 2.04
N GLY A 51 -11.38 -1.77 1.53
CA GLY A 51 -11.65 -2.15 0.15
C GLY A 51 -10.62 -1.67 -0.90
N ASN A 52 -9.69 -0.80 -0.53
CA ASN A 52 -8.63 -0.30 -1.41
C ASN A 52 -7.33 -1.09 -1.22
N ASN A 53 -6.51 -1.20 -2.27
CA ASN A 53 -5.15 -1.74 -2.10
C ASN A 53 -4.26 -0.75 -1.31
N MET A 54 -3.05 -1.19 -0.94
CA MET A 54 -2.16 -0.40 -0.09
C MET A 54 -1.83 0.99 -0.68
N LEU A 55 -1.64 1.10 -2.00
CA LEU A 55 -1.26 2.37 -2.64
C LEU A 55 -2.44 3.33 -2.76
N ARG A 56 -3.61 2.84 -3.16
CA ARG A 56 -4.84 3.64 -3.18
C ARG A 56 -5.20 4.15 -1.80
N HIS A 57 -5.01 3.31 -0.77
CA HIS A 57 -5.19 3.74 0.60
C HIS A 57 -4.22 4.85 0.99
N ALA A 58 -2.94 4.74 0.62
CA ALA A 58 -1.97 5.82 0.82
C ALA A 58 -2.37 7.12 0.11
N ILE A 59 -2.90 7.02 -1.12
CA ILE A 59 -3.41 8.17 -1.89
C ILE A 59 -4.58 8.84 -1.17
N ILE A 60 -5.58 8.07 -0.72
CA ILE A 60 -6.75 8.60 0.00
C ILE A 60 -6.34 9.26 1.31
N SER A 61 -5.38 8.66 2.01
CA SER A 61 -4.88 9.14 3.31
C SER A 61 -3.87 10.28 3.21
N ASN A 62 -3.51 10.76 2.01
CA ASN A 62 -2.41 11.71 1.78
C ASN A 62 -1.07 11.27 2.43
N ALA A 63 -0.81 9.96 2.45
CA ALA A 63 0.37 9.36 3.06
C ALA A 63 1.54 9.32 2.07
N ALA A 64 2.23 10.45 1.91
CA ALA A 64 3.27 10.64 0.90
C ALA A 64 4.49 9.75 1.16
N ASP A 65 4.99 9.72 2.40
CA ASP A 65 6.20 9.00 2.76
C ASP A 65 6.01 7.48 2.62
N THR A 66 4.86 7.01 3.07
CA THR A 66 4.51 5.60 3.07
C THR A 66 4.11 5.13 1.68
N GLY A 67 3.38 5.95 0.93
CA GLY A 67 3.06 5.69 -0.47
C GLY A 67 4.31 5.62 -1.34
N GLU A 68 5.26 6.54 -1.18
CA GLU A 68 6.54 6.50 -1.91
C GLU A 68 7.32 5.23 -1.57
N TYR A 69 7.38 4.86 -0.29
CA TYR A 69 8.02 3.62 0.14
C TYR A 69 7.35 2.38 -0.48
N ILE A 70 6.03 2.36 -0.58
CA ILE A 70 5.28 1.28 -1.26
C ILE A 70 5.70 1.21 -2.73
N VAL A 71 5.58 2.32 -3.47
CA VAL A 71 5.90 2.41 -4.90
C VAL A 71 7.33 1.95 -5.19
N LYS A 72 8.32 2.42 -4.42
CA LYS A 72 9.73 2.04 -4.60
C LYS A 72 10.00 0.54 -4.37
N ASN A 73 9.15 -0.15 -3.60
CA ASN A 73 9.28 -1.58 -3.33
C ASN A 73 8.42 -2.48 -4.23
N LEU A 74 7.64 -1.90 -5.14
CA LEU A 74 6.90 -2.62 -6.18
C LEU A 74 7.78 -2.84 -7.41
N PRO A 75 7.64 -3.96 -8.14
CA PRO A 75 8.21 -4.09 -9.46
C PRO A 75 7.52 -3.11 -10.43
N LYS A 76 8.24 -2.66 -11.47
CA LYS A 76 7.69 -1.77 -12.52
C LYS A 76 6.39 -2.32 -13.12
N SER A 77 6.35 -3.62 -13.36
CA SER A 77 5.20 -4.33 -13.93
C SER A 77 3.92 -4.22 -13.11
N SER A 78 4.00 -3.86 -11.82
CA SER A 78 2.80 -3.60 -10.99
C SER A 78 2.19 -2.21 -11.22
N LEU A 79 2.85 -1.33 -11.97
CA LEU A 79 2.45 0.07 -12.14
C LEU A 79 2.43 0.52 -13.61
N GLU A 80 2.97 -0.29 -14.53
CA GLU A 80 3.17 0.09 -15.93
C GLU A 80 1.87 0.25 -16.73
N ASP A 81 0.77 -0.33 -16.26
CA ASP A 81 -0.56 -0.15 -16.85
C ASP A 81 -1.21 1.20 -16.48
N GLY A 82 -0.60 1.97 -15.57
CA GLY A 82 -1.10 3.25 -15.11
C GLY A 82 -2.42 3.17 -14.34
N ALA A 83 -2.87 1.98 -13.92
CA ALA A 83 -4.18 1.78 -13.31
C ALA A 83 -4.39 2.65 -12.07
N GLU A 84 -3.33 2.86 -11.29
CA GLU A 84 -3.41 3.67 -10.05
C GLU A 84 -3.42 5.18 -10.30
N ILE A 85 -2.83 5.61 -11.42
CA ILE A 85 -2.93 7.00 -11.88
C ILE A 85 -4.35 7.27 -12.36
N ALA A 86 -4.85 6.43 -13.27
CA ALA A 86 -6.21 6.55 -13.81
C ALA A 86 -7.28 6.47 -12.72
N TRP A 87 -7.11 5.56 -11.74
CA TRP A 87 -8.00 5.48 -10.59
C TRP A 87 -7.95 6.77 -9.76
N ALA A 88 -6.77 7.29 -9.44
CA ALA A 88 -6.66 8.50 -8.63
C ALA A 88 -7.29 9.71 -9.32
N GLU A 89 -7.02 9.91 -10.61
CA GLU A 89 -7.63 10.99 -11.41
C GLU A 89 -9.16 10.87 -11.45
N GLY A 90 -9.68 9.66 -11.72
CA GLY A 90 -11.13 9.40 -11.78
C GLY A 90 -11.87 9.48 -10.45
N ASN A 91 -11.16 9.44 -9.32
CA ASN A 91 -11.74 9.48 -7.96
C ASN A 91 -11.42 10.79 -7.22
N GLY A 92 -10.96 11.85 -7.91
CA GLY A 92 -10.70 13.16 -7.30
C GLY A 92 -9.39 13.24 -6.50
N HIS A 93 -8.49 12.27 -6.66
CA HIS A 93 -7.18 12.21 -6.03
C HIS A 93 -6.01 12.52 -6.99
N GLY A 94 -6.29 13.07 -8.17
CA GLY A 94 -5.25 13.40 -9.17
C GLY A 94 -4.21 14.42 -8.69
N GLY A 95 -4.51 15.20 -7.65
CA GLY A 95 -3.57 16.12 -7.01
C GLY A 95 -2.60 15.46 -6.01
N SER A 96 -2.65 14.15 -5.82
CA SER A 96 -1.77 13.46 -4.87
C SER A 96 -0.30 13.54 -5.30
N PRO A 97 0.65 13.85 -4.40
CA PRO A 97 2.08 13.84 -4.72
C PRO A 97 2.57 12.46 -5.18
N LEU A 98 1.85 11.39 -4.82
CA LEU A 98 2.19 10.02 -5.22
C LEU A 98 2.03 9.78 -6.72
N ILE A 99 1.24 10.57 -7.44
CA ILE A 99 1.06 10.39 -8.90
C ILE A 99 2.38 10.57 -9.65
N ALA A 100 3.17 11.57 -9.28
CA ALA A 100 4.48 11.79 -9.89
C ALA A 100 5.44 10.63 -9.59
N VAL A 101 5.43 10.13 -8.36
CA VAL A 101 6.26 8.99 -7.93
C VAL A 101 5.88 7.71 -8.66
N ILE A 102 4.58 7.48 -8.88
CA ILE A 102 4.08 6.33 -9.63
C ILE A 102 4.53 6.42 -11.09
N LYS A 103 4.38 7.59 -11.73
CA LYS A 103 4.82 7.82 -13.11
C LYS A 103 6.32 7.55 -13.27
N GLU A 104 7.14 8.10 -12.39
CA GLU A 104 8.60 7.87 -12.39
C GLU A 104 8.94 6.38 -12.27
N ARG A 105 8.29 5.68 -11.32
CA ARG A 105 8.54 4.23 -11.10
C ARG A 105 8.06 3.37 -12.28
N ALA A 106 6.93 3.72 -12.86
CA ALA A 106 6.30 3.05 -13.98
C ALA A 106 6.97 3.37 -15.32
N GLY A 107 7.78 4.45 -15.40
CA GLY A 107 8.36 4.95 -16.64
C GLY A 107 7.31 5.52 -17.60
N LEU A 108 6.34 6.24 -17.04
CA LEU A 108 5.22 6.90 -17.74
C LEU A 108 5.35 8.42 -17.75
#